data_AF-A0A962IAW0-F1
#
_entry.id   AF-A0A962IAW0-F1
#
_cell.length_a   1.000
_cell.length_b   1.000
_cell.length_c   1.000
_cell.angle_alpha   90.00
_cell.angle_beta   90.00
_cell.angle_gamma   90.00
#
_symmetry.space_group_name_H-M   'P 1'
#
loop_
_entity.id
_entity.type
_entity.pdbx_description
1 polymer ?
#
loop_
_entity_poly.entity_id
_entity_poly.type
_entity_poly.pdbx_seq_one_letter_code
_entity_poly.pdbx_strand_id
1 'polypeptide(L)'
;PSLRRIYAGSLDRDWATQRLQQLHEATAAGDHWPDNWLEIAQLQLALGQPAEALAALDQARQAGYRDRLALTQSPLWQDLRQQPGYSELLERIATAIATERERAREVPGLAELLAEGVH
;
A
#
# COMPACT_ATOMS: atom_id res chain seq x y z
N PRO A 1 -7.61 -5.28 -12.21
CA PRO A 1 -8.37 -6.50 -12.61
C PRO A 1 -8.57 -7.50 -11.46
N SER A 2 -7.70 -7.50 -10.45
CA SER A 2 -7.69 -8.39 -9.28
C SER A 2 -8.77 -8.09 -8.23
N LEU A 3 -9.05 -6.81 -7.97
CA LEU A 3 -10.07 -6.37 -6.98
C LEU A 3 -11.45 -7.02 -7.22
N ARG A 4 -11.92 -7.08 -8.48
CA ARG A 4 -13.24 -7.64 -8.81
C ARG A 4 -13.36 -9.14 -8.50
N ARG A 5 -12.24 -9.88 -8.46
CA ARG A 5 -12.22 -11.32 -8.14
C ARG A 5 -12.08 -11.57 -6.64
N ILE A 6 -11.36 -10.71 -5.93
CA ILE A 6 -11.32 -10.73 -4.45
C ILE A 6 -12.73 -10.53 -3.88
N TYR A 7 -13.49 -9.57 -4.43
CA TYR A 7 -14.88 -9.33 -4.02
C TYR A 7 -15.88 -10.43 -4.42
N ALA A 8 -15.55 -11.30 -5.39
CA ALA A 8 -16.45 -12.35 -5.86
C ALA A 8 -16.35 -13.65 -5.03
N GLY A 9 -15.46 -13.73 -4.04
CA GLY A 9 -15.31 -14.88 -3.15
C GLY A 9 -14.75 -16.15 -3.82
N SER A 10 -14.34 -16.08 -5.08
CA SER A 10 -13.81 -17.22 -5.85
C SER A 10 -12.32 -17.05 -6.15
N LEU A 11 -11.51 -16.83 -5.10
CA LEU A 11 -10.07 -16.87 -5.25
C LEU A 11 -9.62 -18.31 -5.35
N ASP A 12 -9.42 -18.76 -6.58
CA ASP A 12 -8.71 -20.01 -6.85
C ASP A 12 -7.28 -19.90 -6.29
N ARG A 13 -6.91 -20.82 -5.40
CA ARG A 13 -5.62 -20.81 -4.70
C ARG A 13 -4.45 -20.92 -5.68
N ASP A 14 -4.61 -21.69 -6.75
CA ASP A 14 -3.57 -21.87 -7.78
C ASP A 14 -3.37 -20.58 -8.57
N TRP A 15 -4.47 -19.90 -8.94
CA TRP A 15 -4.41 -18.57 -9.54
C TRP A 15 -3.73 -17.55 -8.62
N ALA A 16 -4.08 -17.52 -7.34
CA ALA A 16 -3.48 -16.58 -6.38
C ALA A 16 -1.97 -16.78 -6.26
N THR A 17 -1.55 -18.05 -6.21
CA THR A 17 -0.14 -18.45 -6.15
C THR A 17 0.60 -18.05 -7.43
N GLN A 18 0.01 -18.30 -8.60
CA GLN A 18 0.59 -17.89 -9.88
C GLN A 18 0.71 -16.36 -9.99
N ARG A 19 -0.31 -15.62 -9.55
CA ARG A 19 -0.29 -14.16 -9.58
C ARG A 19 0.75 -13.58 -8.62
N LEU A 20 0.88 -14.17 -7.43
CA LEU A 20 1.90 -13.80 -6.46
C LEU A 20 3.31 -14.00 -7.03
N GLN A 21 3.55 -15.12 -7.72
CA GLN A 21 4.83 -15.39 -8.40
C GLN A 21 5.15 -14.33 -9.46
N GLN A 22 4.18 -13.97 -10.31
CA GLN A 22 4.36 -12.92 -11.32
C GLN A 22 4.71 -11.56 -10.70
N LEU A 23 4.07 -11.21 -9.58
CA LEU A 23 4.34 -9.96 -8.88
C LEU A 23 5.73 -9.95 -8.24
N HIS A 24 6.17 -11.08 -7.66
CA HIS A 24 7.54 -11.20 -7.14
C HIS A 24 8.60 -11.11 -8.24
N GLU A 25 8.34 -11.67 -9.43
CA GLU A 25 9.23 -11.52 -10.59
C GLU A 25 9.30 -10.06 -11.07
N ALA A 26 8.15 -9.38 -11.12
CA ALA A 26 8.10 -7.96 -11.50
C ALA A 26 8.85 -7.07 -10.48
N THR A 27 8.63 -7.28 -9.18
CA THR A 27 9.34 -6.51 -8.14
C THR A 27 10.82 -6.83 -8.15
N ALA A 28 11.24 -8.09 -8.33
CA ALA A 28 12.65 -8.45 -8.48
C ALA A 28 13.30 -7.83 -9.74
N ALA A 29 12.51 -7.57 -10.79
CA ALA A 29 12.96 -6.84 -11.98
C ALA A 29 13.00 -5.31 -11.79
N GLY A 30 12.67 -4.81 -10.59
CA GLY A 30 12.72 -3.40 -10.22
C GLY A 30 11.38 -2.67 -10.23
N ASP A 31 10.27 -3.37 -10.51
CA ASP A 31 8.93 -2.78 -10.56
C ASP A 31 8.33 -2.59 -9.15
N HIS A 32 8.89 -1.66 -8.39
CA HIS A 32 8.58 -1.45 -6.97
C HIS A 32 7.39 -0.52 -6.72
N TRP A 33 6.40 -0.46 -7.63
CA TRP A 33 5.22 0.39 -7.39
C TRP A 33 4.46 -0.06 -6.15
N PRO A 34 3.91 0.89 -5.36
CA PRO A 34 3.11 0.56 -4.19
C PRO A 34 1.95 -0.40 -4.48
N ASP A 35 1.32 -0.27 -5.65
CA ASP A 35 0.18 -1.08 -6.06
C ASP A 35 0.52 -2.58 -6.19
N ASN A 36 1.75 -2.90 -6.63
CA ASN A 36 2.22 -4.29 -6.69
C ASN A 36 2.28 -4.90 -5.29
N TRP A 37 2.81 -4.16 -4.33
CA TRP A 37 2.90 -4.59 -2.93
C TRP A 37 1.54 -4.69 -2.23
N LEU A 38 0.59 -3.80 -2.58
CA LEU A 38 -0.79 -3.93 -2.12
C LEU A 38 -1.47 -5.18 -2.67
N GLU A 39 -1.27 -5.50 -3.95
CA GLU A 39 -1.81 -6.72 -4.55
C GLU A 39 -1.19 -7.98 -3.91
N ILE A 40 0.14 -7.99 -3.69
CA ILE A 40 0.83 -9.05 -2.95
C ILE A 40 0.19 -9.24 -1.56
N ALA A 41 -0.03 -8.16 -0.81
CA ALA A 41 -0.64 -8.25 0.52
C ALA A 41 -2.06 -8.85 0.49
N GLN A 42 -2.87 -8.48 -0.50
CA GLN A 42 -4.23 -9.03 -0.66
C GLN A 42 -4.21 -10.52 -0.99
N LEU A 43 -3.31 -10.93 -1.90
CA LEU A 43 -3.16 -12.34 -2.27
C LEU A 43 -2.68 -13.18 -1.09
N GLN A 44 -1.74 -12.66 -0.30
CA GLN A 44 -1.28 -13.34 0.91
C GLN A 44 -2.41 -13.52 1.94
N LEU A 45 -3.26 -12.51 2.15
CA LEU A 45 -4.45 -12.68 3.00
C LEU A 45 -5.40 -13.75 2.46
N ALA A 46 -5.68 -13.74 1.15
CA ALA A 46 -6.53 -14.75 0.54
C ALA A 46 -5.96 -16.18 0.66
N LEU A 47 -4.64 -16.30 0.77
CA LEU A 47 -3.94 -17.56 1.01
C LEU A 47 -3.83 -17.94 2.49
N GLY A 48 -4.32 -17.11 3.42
CA GLY A 48 -4.23 -17.34 4.86
C GLY A 48 -2.85 -17.05 5.45
N GLN A 49 -2.09 -16.14 4.83
CA GLN A 49 -0.71 -15.76 5.17
C GLN A 49 -0.66 -14.29 5.66
N PRO A 50 -1.20 -13.99 6.86
CA PRO A 50 -1.36 -12.62 7.32
C PRO A 50 -0.04 -11.94 7.73
N ALA A 51 0.99 -12.70 8.11
CA ALA A 51 2.30 -12.14 8.44
C ALA A 51 3.03 -11.64 7.17
N GLU A 52 2.93 -12.41 6.10
CA GLU A 52 3.46 -12.10 4.78
C GLU A 52 2.71 -10.93 4.15
N ALA A 53 1.38 -10.87 4.36
CA ALA A 53 0.59 -9.72 3.97
C ALA A 53 1.02 -8.44 4.68
N LEU A 54 1.30 -8.52 5.99
CA LEU A 54 1.82 -7.38 6.76
C LEU A 54 3.18 -6.91 6.24
N ALA A 55 4.09 -7.85 5.93
CA ALA A 55 5.39 -7.53 5.36
C ALA A 55 5.25 -6.82 4.00
N ALA A 56 4.33 -7.29 3.15
CA ALA A 56 4.05 -6.66 1.86
C ALA A 56 3.45 -5.24 2.01
N LEU A 57 2.59 -4.99 3.01
CA LEU A 57 2.12 -3.64 3.30
C LEU A 57 3.24 -2.70 3.77
N ASP A 58 4.24 -3.21 4.49
CA ASP A 58 5.40 -2.40 4.83
C ASP A 58 6.25 -2.07 3.60
N GLN A 59 6.38 -3.00 2.64
CA GLN A 59 7.00 -2.70 1.34
C GLN A 59 6.20 -1.65 0.55
N ALA A 60 4.86 -1.73 0.54
CA ALA A 60 4.01 -0.71 -0.08
C ALA A 60 4.27 0.68 0.54
N ARG A 61 4.38 0.74 1.88
CA ARG A 61 4.74 1.99 2.59
C ARG A 61 6.12 2.49 2.15
N GLN A 62 7.13 1.62 2.09
CA GLN A 62 8.48 2.00 1.64
C GLN A 62 8.47 2.53 0.19
N ALA A 63 7.64 1.94 -0.67
CA ALA A 63 7.42 2.37 -2.05
C ALA A 63 6.64 3.69 -2.20
N GLY A 64 6.06 4.22 -1.12
CA GLY A 64 5.35 5.52 -1.13
C GLY A 64 3.85 5.44 -0.86
N TYR A 65 3.29 4.28 -0.52
CA TYR A 65 1.88 4.20 -0.12
C TYR A 65 1.59 5.01 1.15
N ARG A 66 0.54 5.84 1.13
CA ARG A 66 0.16 6.72 2.26
C ARG A 66 -1.31 6.66 2.66
N ASP A 67 -2.16 5.87 2.01
CA ASP A 67 -3.58 5.84 2.36
C ASP A 67 -3.86 4.98 3.60
N ARG A 68 -3.70 5.60 4.77
CA ARG A 68 -4.01 5.01 6.08
C ARG A 68 -5.51 4.74 6.24
N LEU A 69 -6.37 5.54 5.61
CA LEU A 69 -7.81 5.40 5.77
C LEU A 69 -8.30 4.13 5.08
N ALA A 70 -7.80 3.86 3.87
CA ALA A 70 -8.08 2.61 3.17
C ALA A 70 -7.64 1.38 3.97
N LEU A 71 -6.49 1.42 4.66
CA LEU A 71 -6.04 0.32 5.53
C LEU A 71 -6.92 0.12 6.77
N THR A 72 -7.42 1.21 7.36
CA THR A 72 -8.23 1.12 8.59
C THR A 72 -9.70 0.82 8.31
N GLN A 73 -10.27 1.35 7.23
CA GLN A 73 -11.70 1.25 6.94
C GLN A 73 -12.08 0.07 6.05
N SER A 74 -11.17 -0.42 5.20
CA SER A 74 -11.50 -1.52 4.30
C SER A 74 -11.66 -2.84 5.07
N PRO A 75 -12.79 -3.56 4.89
CA PRO A 75 -12.97 -4.90 5.45
C PRO A 75 -11.92 -5.90 4.96
N LEU A 76 -11.27 -5.63 3.82
CA LEU A 76 -10.21 -6.48 3.26
C LEU A 76 -9.05 -6.70 4.23
N TRP A 77 -8.80 -5.74 5.12
CA TRP A 77 -7.67 -5.79 6.06
C TRP A 77 -8.10 -6.15 7.49
N GLN A 78 -9.34 -6.61 7.69
CA GLN A 78 -9.87 -6.89 9.02
C GLN A 78 -9.04 -7.95 9.76
N ASP A 79 -8.54 -8.96 9.05
CA ASP A 79 -7.75 -10.05 9.61
C ASP A 79 -6.36 -9.57 10.08
N LEU A 80 -5.85 -8.47 9.49
CA LEU A 80 -4.60 -7.85 9.92
C LEU A 80 -4.74 -7.05 11.22
N ARG A 81 -5.95 -6.67 11.63
CA ARG A 81 -6.14 -5.91 12.88
C ARG A 81 -5.70 -6.66 14.12
N GLN A 82 -5.66 -7.99 14.06
CA GLN A 82 -5.19 -8.85 15.14
C GLN A 82 -3.70 -9.21 15.01
N GLN A 83 -3.05 -8.83 13.91
CA GLN A 83 -1.65 -9.15 13.70
C GLN A 83 -0.74 -8.23 14.52
N PRO A 84 0.25 -8.81 15.23
CA PRO A 84 1.33 -8.02 15.82
C PRO A 84 2.00 -7.14 14.75
N GLY A 85 2.20 -5.86 15.06
CA GLY A 85 2.87 -4.92 14.15
C GLY A 85 1.95 -4.17 13.16
N TYR A 86 0.68 -4.54 13.03
CA TYR A 86 -0.24 -3.79 12.16
C TYR A 86 -0.52 -2.37 12.66
N SER A 87 -0.70 -2.19 13.97
CA SER A 87 -0.82 -0.85 14.57
C SER A 87 0.43 0.00 14.34
N GLU A 88 1.61 -0.60 14.48
CA GLU A 88 2.89 0.07 14.25
C GLU A 88 3.07 0.49 12.78
N LEU A 89 2.64 -0.34 11.82
CA LEU A 89 2.60 0.02 10.40
C LEU A 89 1.74 1.29 10.17
N LEU A 90 0.55 1.35 10.78
CA LEU A 90 -0.36 2.50 10.64
C LEU A 90 0.26 3.78 11.23
N GLU A 91 0.95 3.68 12.37
CA GLU A 91 1.67 4.79 12.98
C GLU A 91 2.86 5.26 12.12
N ARG A 92 3.61 4.32 11.52
CA ARG A 92 4.67 4.65 10.54
C ARG A 92 4.12 5.41 9.34
N ILE A 93 2.96 5.01 8.82
CA ILE A 93 2.28 5.73 7.72
C ILE A 93 1.84 7.13 8.19
N ALA A 94 1.21 7.23 9.37
CA ALA A 94 0.77 8.51 9.93
C ALA A 94 1.94 9.49 10.10
N THR A 95 3.07 8.99 10.61
CA THR A 95 4.31 9.76 10.78
C THR A 95 4.84 10.26 9.44
N ALA A 96 4.90 9.39 8.42
CA ALA A 96 5.36 9.78 7.09
C ALA A 96 4.50 10.91 6.48
N ILE A 97 3.17 10.80 6.60
CA ILE A 97 2.23 11.85 6.14
C ILE A 97 2.46 13.16 6.88
N ALA A 98 2.65 13.12 8.20
CA ALA A 98 2.90 14.31 9.01
C ALA A 98 4.20 15.01 8.60
N THR A 99 5.29 14.24 8.41
CA THR A 99 6.56 14.76 7.91
C THR A 99 6.43 15.38 6.52
N GLU A 100 5.71 14.75 5.61
CA GLU A 100 5.48 15.27 4.26
C GLU A 100 4.67 16.57 4.27
N ARG A 101 3.63 16.64 5.11
CA ARG A 101 2.84 17.85 5.32
C ARG A 101 3.65 18.99 5.90
N GLU A 102 4.56 18.71 6.82
CA GLU A 102 5.44 19.74 7.38
C GLU A 102 6.39 20.28 6.32
N ARG A 103 7.06 19.40 5.56
CA ARG A 103 7.91 19.82 4.44
C ARG A 103 7.16 20.64 3.40
N ALA A 104 5.91 20.29 3.09
CA ALA A 104 5.09 21.05 2.16
C ALA A 104 4.75 22.46 2.67
N ARG A 105 4.70 22.68 3.99
CA ARG A 105 4.51 24.00 4.61
C ARG A 105 5.80 24.83 4.60
N GLU A 106 6.96 24.17 4.70
CA GLU A 106 8.28 24.80 4.64
C GLU A 106 8.69 25.25 3.23
N VAL A 107 7.89 24.93 2.20
CA VAL A 107 8.00 25.50 0.85
C VAL A 107 6.95 26.59 0.66
N PRO A 108 7.15 27.81 1.18
CA PRO A 108 6.31 28.95 0.81
C PRO A 108 6.57 29.30 -0.67
N GLY A 109 5.52 29.57 -1.45
CA GLY A 109 5.67 30.29 -2.72
C GLY A 109 5.19 29.60 -4.00
N LEU A 110 4.50 28.45 -3.97
CA LEU A 110 3.90 27.91 -5.22
C LEU A 110 2.81 28.84 -5.80
N ALA A 111 2.14 29.62 -4.94
CA ALA A 111 1.20 30.66 -5.37
C ALA A 111 1.91 31.94 -5.88
N GLU A 112 3.13 32.21 -5.44
CA GLU A 112 3.90 33.43 -5.75
C GLU A 112 4.68 33.26 -7.07
N LEU A 113 5.24 32.07 -7.31
CA LEU A 113 5.86 31.70 -8.60
C LEU A 113 4.86 31.63 -9.76
N LEU A 114 3.59 31.33 -9.50
CA LEU A 114 2.52 31.40 -10.51
C LEU A 114 2.01 32.83 -10.74
N ALA A 115 2.19 33.73 -9.76
CA ALA A 115 1.83 35.15 -9.89
C ALA A 115 2.90 35.96 -10.64
N GLU A 116 4.19 35.60 -10.51
CA GLU A 116 5.30 36.30 -11.18
C GLU A 116 5.60 35.80 -12.60
N GLY A 117 4.97 34.69 -13.04
CA GLY A 117 5.15 34.10 -14.38
C GLY A 117 4.23 34.62 -15.48
N VAL A 118 3.41 35.65 -15.21
CA VAL A 118 2.54 36.28 -16.21
C VAL A 118 2.98 37.72 -16.43
N HIS A 119 4.04 37.90 -17.22
CA HIS A 119 4.37 39.17 -17.87
C HIS A 119 4.88 38.93 -19.29
#